data_AF-A0A959QCG4-F1
#
_entry.id   AF-A0A959QCG4-F1
#
_cell.length_a   1.000
_cell.length_b   1.000
_cell.length_c   1.000
_cell.angle_alpha   90.00
_cell.angle_beta   90.00
_cell.angle_gamma   90.00
#
_symmetry.space_group_name_H-M   'P 1'
#
loop_
_entity.id
_entity.type
_entity.pdbx_description
1 polymer ?
#
loop_
_entity_poly.entity_id
_entity_poly.type
_entity_poly.pdbx_seq_one_letter_code
_entity_poly.pdbx_strand_id
1 'polypeptide(L)'
;GVLLSLALVIYRNSIPHVAVLGKLPDSDHYRNVSRFPRAEQDDHLLIVRFDAQLYFGNANYFKDNLEELAVEKGPQLRTLVLDASSMHDIDSSGLHALEEIVEFLYSRKVQLYITGAIGPVRDLLYKSGLMDRIG
;
A
#
# COMPACT_ATOMS: atom_id res chain seq x y z
N GLY A 1 3.38 -8.11 33.33
CA GLY A 1 3.11 -6.76 32.83
C GLY A 1 2.38 -6.85 31.50
N VAL A 2 1.04 -6.74 31.52
CA VAL A 2 0.21 -6.88 30.30
C VAL A 2 0.39 -5.68 29.37
N LEU A 3 0.44 -4.46 29.91
CA LEU A 3 0.63 -3.23 29.14
C LEU A 3 1.95 -3.23 28.35
N LEU A 4 3.04 -3.66 28.98
CA LEU A 4 4.34 -3.75 28.32
C LEU A 4 4.31 -4.81 27.21
N SER A 5 3.68 -5.96 27.45
CA SER A 5 3.52 -6.99 26.41
C SER A 5 2.71 -6.48 25.22
N LEU A 6 1.61 -5.75 25.47
CA LEU A 6 0.80 -5.16 24.41
C LEU A 6 1.59 -4.10 23.61
N ALA A 7 2.31 -3.22 24.29
CA ALA A 7 3.16 -2.22 23.65
C ALA A 7 4.24 -2.86 22.76
N LEU A 8 4.89 -3.92 23.25
CA LEU A 8 5.88 -4.67 22.47
C LEU A 8 5.26 -5.35 21.25
N VAL A 9 4.03 -5.88 21.35
CA VAL A 9 3.31 -6.46 20.21
C VAL A 9 3.01 -5.38 19.18
N ILE A 10 2.51 -4.22 19.58
CA ILE A 10 2.22 -3.11 18.64
C ILE A 10 3.51 -2.66 17.96
N TYR A 11 4.57 -2.41 18.73
CA TYR A 11 5.87 -1.98 18.19
C TYR A 11 6.48 -2.98 17.20
N ARG A 12 6.36 -4.29 17.46
CA ARG A 12 6.88 -5.31 16.54
C ARG A 12 6.10 -5.39 15.23
N ASN A 13 4.83 -5.01 15.24
CA ASN A 13 3.96 -5.09 14.06
C ASN A 13 3.77 -3.73 13.36
N SER A 14 4.35 -2.65 13.88
CA SER A 14 4.22 -1.30 13.30
C SER A 14 5.02 -1.10 12.00
N ILE A 15 6.01 -1.96 11.74
CA ILE A 15 6.91 -1.91 10.58
C ILE A 15 6.77 -3.23 9.81
N PRO A 16 5.63 -3.45 9.13
CA PRO A 16 5.43 -4.65 8.34
C PRO A 16 6.30 -4.66 7.08
N HIS A 17 6.39 -5.82 6.45
CA HIS A 17 7.06 -5.95 5.17
C HIS A 17 6.29 -5.22 4.07
N VAL A 18 7.02 -4.49 3.23
CA VAL A 18 6.49 -3.86 2.02
C VAL A 18 7.27 -4.38 0.81
N ALA A 19 6.54 -4.74 -0.25
CA ALA A 19 7.12 -5.29 -1.47
C ALA A 19 6.79 -4.43 -2.69
N VAL A 20 7.81 -4.00 -3.42
CA VAL A 20 7.63 -3.52 -4.79
C VAL A 20 7.51 -4.72 -5.72
N LEU A 21 6.47 -4.74 -6.55
CA LEU A 21 6.19 -5.83 -7.48
C LEU A 21 6.59 -5.45 -8.91
N GLY A 22 7.17 -6.41 -9.63
CA GLY A 22 7.45 -6.33 -11.05
C GLY A 22 6.80 -7.48 -11.81
N LYS A 23 6.58 -7.29 -13.11
CA LYS A 23 6.00 -8.29 -14.00
C LYS A 23 7.06 -9.34 -14.36
N LEU A 24 6.72 -10.61 -14.26
CA LEU A 24 7.57 -11.67 -14.77
C LEU A 24 7.44 -11.79 -16.30
N PRO A 25 8.56 -11.94 -17.04
CA PRO A 25 8.55 -12.13 -18.49
C PRO A 25 7.63 -13.28 -18.90
N ASP A 26 6.92 -13.07 -20.02
CA ASP A 26 6.02 -14.05 -20.63
C ASP A 26 4.89 -14.55 -19.70
N SER A 27 4.47 -13.74 -18.73
CA SER A 27 3.39 -14.09 -17.80
C SER A 27 2.58 -12.89 -17.32
N ASP A 28 1.40 -13.15 -16.76
CA ASP A 28 0.57 -12.14 -16.07
C ASP A 28 0.82 -12.13 -14.56
N HIS A 29 1.99 -12.61 -14.12
CA HIS A 29 2.34 -12.68 -12.71
C HIS A 29 3.22 -11.52 -12.29
N TYR A 30 2.82 -10.87 -11.20
CA TYR A 30 3.60 -9.86 -10.51
C TYR A 30 4.23 -10.46 -9.25
N ARG A 31 5.53 -10.18 -9.03
CA ARG A 31 6.33 -10.74 -7.95
C ARG A 31 7.27 -9.71 -7.35
N ASN A 32 7.64 -9.91 -6.09
CA ASN A 32 8.56 -9.05 -5.37
C ASN A 32 9.92 -9.02 -6.09
N VAL A 33 10.31 -7.83 -6.56
CA VAL A 33 11.54 -7.61 -7.33
C VAL A 33 12.81 -7.96 -6.55
N SER A 34 12.79 -7.83 -5.22
CA SER A 34 13.91 -8.22 -4.36
C SER A 34 14.12 -9.74 -4.30
N ARG A 35 13.09 -10.54 -4.62
CA ARG A 35 13.13 -12.01 -4.55
C ARG A 35 13.15 -12.68 -5.93
N PHE A 36 12.74 -11.97 -6.97
CA PHE A 36 12.65 -12.49 -8.33
C PHE A 36 13.44 -11.58 -9.27
N PRO A 37 14.72 -11.88 -9.55
CA PRO A 37 15.59 -11.01 -10.35
C PRO A 37 15.12 -10.76 -11.79
N ARG A 38 14.25 -11.64 -12.31
CA ARG A 38 13.63 -11.48 -13.63
C ARG A 38 12.38 -10.59 -13.61
N ALA A 39 11.91 -10.15 -12.45
CA ALA A 39 10.72 -9.31 -12.38
C ALA A 39 11.06 -7.89 -12.83
N GLU A 40 10.40 -7.43 -13.88
CA GLU A 40 10.64 -6.14 -14.53
C GLU A 40 9.64 -5.10 -14.03
N GLN A 41 10.13 -3.89 -13.77
CA GLN A 41 9.29 -2.74 -13.41
C GLN A 41 9.14 -1.82 -14.62
N ASP A 42 7.98 -1.17 -14.72
CA ASP A 42 7.72 -0.11 -15.70
C ASP A 42 7.95 1.25 -15.03
N ASP A 43 8.59 2.20 -15.71
CA ASP A 43 8.91 3.52 -15.15
C ASP A 43 7.67 4.38 -14.83
N HIS A 44 6.54 4.12 -15.49
CA HIS A 44 5.29 4.83 -15.28
C HIS A 44 4.36 4.16 -14.25
N LEU A 45 4.68 2.94 -13.83
CA LEU A 45 3.86 2.13 -12.95
C LEU A 45 4.65 1.66 -11.71
N LEU A 46 4.08 1.92 -10.54
CA LEU A 46 4.59 1.41 -9.28
C LEU A 46 3.54 0.51 -8.66
N ILE A 47 3.87 -0.75 -8.40
CA ILE A 47 2.98 -1.68 -7.70
C ILE A 47 3.60 -1.99 -6.35
N VAL A 48 2.86 -1.67 -5.29
CA VAL A 48 3.32 -1.85 -3.90
C VAL A 48 2.35 -2.77 -3.18
N ARG A 49 2.87 -3.82 -2.55
CA ARG A 49 2.10 -4.70 -1.67
C ARG A 49 2.50 -4.45 -0.21
N PHE A 50 1.51 -4.10 0.60
CA PHE A 50 1.67 -3.90 2.03
C PHE A 50 1.24 -5.18 2.77
N ASP A 51 2.20 -5.91 3.35
CA ASP A 51 1.95 -7.24 3.92
C ASP A 51 1.45 -7.18 5.39
N ALA A 52 0.40 -6.38 5.65
CA ALA A 52 -0.27 -6.31 6.95
C ALA A 52 -1.68 -5.68 6.87
N GLN A 53 -2.48 -5.84 7.93
CA GLN A 53 -3.61 -4.93 8.18
C GLN A 53 -3.14 -3.50 8.36
N LEU A 54 -3.98 -2.51 8.07
CA LEU A 54 -3.64 -1.10 8.22
C LEU A 54 -4.41 -0.51 9.41
N TYR A 55 -3.67 -0.06 10.42
CA TYR A 55 -4.25 0.39 11.68
C TYR A 55 -3.40 1.49 12.31
N PHE A 56 -3.86 2.07 13.43
CA PHE A 56 -3.16 3.18 14.09
C PHE A 56 -1.66 2.94 14.35
N GLY A 57 -1.26 1.69 14.58
CA GLY A 57 0.12 1.33 14.90
C GLY A 57 1.08 1.40 13.72
N ASN A 58 0.61 1.24 12.49
CA ASN A 58 1.44 1.25 11.27
C ASN A 58 1.01 2.27 10.22
N ALA A 59 -0.01 3.10 10.49
CA ALA A 59 -0.54 4.11 9.58
C ALA A 59 0.55 5.09 9.07
N ASN A 60 1.38 5.62 9.97
CA ASN A 60 2.48 6.53 9.56
C ASN A 60 3.52 5.80 8.71
N TYR A 61 3.92 4.60 9.12
CA TYR A 61 4.88 3.79 8.37
C TYR A 61 4.39 3.47 6.95
N PHE A 62 3.11 3.14 6.81
CA PHE A 62 2.47 2.93 5.51
C PHE A 62 2.56 4.18 4.63
N LYS A 63 2.26 5.36 5.18
CA LYS A 63 2.33 6.61 4.42
C LYS A 63 3.76 6.93 3.99
N ASP A 64 4.67 6.99 4.96
CA ASP A 64 6.07 7.36 4.73
C ASP A 64 6.67 6.45 3.66
N ASN A 65 6.39 5.15 3.71
CA ASN A 65 6.89 4.21 2.73
C ASN A 65 6.30 4.39 1.33
N LEU A 66 4.99 4.62 1.19
CA LEU A 66 4.38 4.86 -0.12
C LEU A 66 4.83 6.20 -0.73
N GLU A 67 4.95 7.25 0.08
CA GLU A 67 5.44 8.55 -0.36
C GLU A 67 6.90 8.45 -0.82
N GLU A 68 7.76 7.79 -0.04
CA GLU A 68 9.16 7.54 -0.36
C GLU A 68 9.28 6.74 -1.67
N LEU A 69 8.60 5.60 -1.79
CA LEU A 69 8.65 4.78 -3.01
C LEU A 69 8.15 5.55 -4.25
N ALA A 70 7.10 6.37 -4.10
CA ALA A 70 6.60 7.20 -5.19
C ALA A 70 7.59 8.30 -5.59
N VAL A 71 8.29 8.90 -4.63
CA VAL A 71 9.36 9.88 -4.88
C VAL A 71 10.56 9.23 -5.56
N GLU A 72 11.02 8.08 -5.06
CA GLU A 72 12.15 7.32 -5.59
C GLU A 72 11.91 6.84 -7.02
N LYS A 73 10.67 6.43 -7.32
CA LYS A 73 10.26 6.05 -8.68
C LYS A 73 10.43 7.22 -9.67
N GLY A 74 10.32 8.45 -9.18
CA GLY A 74 10.65 9.65 -9.92
C GLY A 74 9.51 10.23 -10.76
N PRO A 75 9.81 11.26 -11.57
CA PRO A 75 8.80 12.12 -12.19
C PRO A 75 8.02 11.46 -13.34
N GLN A 76 8.44 10.28 -13.80
CA GLN A 76 7.75 9.53 -14.86
C GLN A 76 6.57 8.71 -14.33
N LEU A 77 6.49 8.50 -13.02
CA LEU A 77 5.39 7.78 -12.38
C LEU A 77 4.05 8.42 -12.75
N ARG A 78 3.14 7.60 -13.28
CA ARG A 78 1.76 8.00 -13.60
C ARG A 78 0.73 7.22 -12.81
N THR A 79 1.07 6.02 -12.37
CA THR A 79 0.15 5.12 -11.71
C THR A 79 0.82 4.39 -10.55
N LEU A 80 0.20 4.46 -9.38
CA LEU A 80 0.50 3.62 -8.23
C LEU A 80 -0.64 2.61 -8.05
N VAL A 81 -0.30 1.34 -7.96
CA VAL A 81 -1.22 0.26 -7.62
C VAL A 81 -0.87 -0.25 -6.22
N LEU A 82 -1.81 -0.09 -5.29
CA LEU A 82 -1.72 -0.72 -3.99
C LEU A 82 -2.32 -2.13 -4.06
N ASP A 83 -1.48 -3.14 -3.92
CA ASP A 83 -1.92 -4.52 -3.73
C ASP A 83 -2.31 -4.73 -2.27
N ALA A 84 -3.62 -4.77 -2.03
CA ALA A 84 -4.27 -4.96 -0.75
C ALA A 84 -4.57 -6.44 -0.45
N SER A 85 -4.01 -7.41 -1.19
CA SER A 85 -4.27 -8.85 -0.97
C SER A 85 -3.93 -9.33 0.45
N SER A 86 -2.99 -8.65 1.11
CA SER A 86 -2.52 -8.96 2.47
C SER A 86 -3.15 -8.06 3.55
N MET A 87 -4.01 -7.11 3.16
CA MET A 87 -4.70 -6.20 4.07
C MET A 87 -6.02 -6.83 4.48
N HIS A 88 -6.04 -7.48 5.65
CA HIS A 88 -7.25 -8.16 6.13
C HIS A 88 -8.24 -7.24 6.84
N ASP A 89 -7.80 -6.06 7.29
CA ASP A 89 -8.63 -5.06 7.96
C ASP A 89 -8.02 -3.66 7.81
N ILE A 90 -8.86 -2.64 7.94
CA ILE A 90 -8.48 -1.22 7.96
C ILE A 90 -9.27 -0.51 9.07
N ASP A 91 -8.58 0.04 10.07
CA ASP A 91 -9.22 0.88 11.09
C ASP A 91 -9.40 2.34 10.62
N SER A 92 -10.01 3.19 11.45
CA SER A 92 -10.21 4.61 11.12
C SER A 92 -8.91 5.38 10.87
N SER A 93 -7.84 5.07 11.60
CA SER A 93 -6.53 5.70 11.42
C SER A 93 -5.88 5.25 10.13
N GLY A 94 -6.02 3.97 9.78
CA GLY A 94 -5.58 3.41 8.51
C GLY A 94 -6.32 4.00 7.31
N LEU A 95 -7.64 4.17 7.43
CA LEU A 95 -8.45 4.81 6.40
C LEU A 95 -8.00 6.26 6.18
N HIS A 96 -7.78 7.01 7.26
CA HIS A 96 -7.27 8.38 7.17
C HIS A 96 -5.89 8.44 6.50
N ALA A 97 -4.98 7.53 6.85
CA ALA A 97 -3.68 7.44 6.20
C ALA A 97 -3.79 7.15 4.69
N LEU A 98 -4.75 6.33 4.28
CA LEU A 98 -5.02 6.07 2.87
C LEU A 98 -5.61 7.30 2.15
N GLU A 99 -6.47 8.09 2.81
CA GLU A 99 -6.95 9.38 2.28
C GLU A 99 -5.81 10.37 2.03
N GLU A 100 -4.87 10.49 2.97
CA GLU A 100 -3.70 11.35 2.83
C GLU A 100 -2.81 10.89 1.66
N ILE A 101 -2.67 9.59 1.44
CA ILE A 101 -1.96 9.05 0.26
C ILE A 101 -2.69 9.36 -1.04
N VAL A 102 -4.02 9.27 -1.06
CA VAL A 102 -4.82 9.70 -2.23
C VAL A 102 -4.53 11.17 -2.54
N GLU A 103 -4.49 12.04 -1.55
CA GLU A 103 -4.22 13.48 -1.73
C GLU A 103 -2.79 13.74 -2.20
N PHE A 104 -1.82 13.07 -1.59
CA PHE A 104 -0.42 13.13 -1.97
C PHE A 104 -0.23 12.76 -3.46
N LEU A 105 -0.78 11.62 -3.89
CA LEU A 105 -0.66 11.14 -5.27
C LEU A 105 -1.43 12.04 -6.25
N TYR A 106 -2.63 12.49 -5.86
CA TYR A 106 -3.43 13.42 -6.65
C TYR A 106 -2.69 14.73 -6.92
N SER A 107 -2.04 15.31 -5.90
CA SER A 107 -1.24 16.54 -6.05
C SER A 107 -0.08 16.39 -7.05
N ARG A 108 0.40 15.16 -7.25
CA ARG A 108 1.47 14.77 -8.18
C ARG A 108 0.96 14.29 -9.53
N LYS A 109 -0.37 14.29 -9.75
CA LYS A 109 -1.03 13.74 -10.95
C LYS A 109 -0.73 12.25 -11.16
N VAL A 110 -0.52 11.51 -10.07
CA VAL A 110 -0.38 10.06 -10.06
C VAL A 110 -1.73 9.45 -9.70
N GLN A 111 -2.21 8.52 -10.51
CA GLN A 111 -3.44 7.78 -10.22
C GLN A 111 -3.16 6.67 -9.21
N LEU A 112 -4.04 6.53 -8.21
CA LEU A 112 -4.04 5.40 -7.29
C LEU A 112 -5.09 4.39 -7.73
N TYR A 113 -4.70 3.13 -7.87
CA TYR A 113 -5.60 1.98 -7.98
C TYR A 113 -5.38 1.03 -6.81
N ILE A 114 -6.42 0.32 -6.42
CA ILE A 114 -6.34 -0.72 -5.39
C ILE A 114 -6.72 -2.07 -6.02
N THR A 115 -5.88 -3.08 -5.81
CA THR A 115 -6.16 -4.46 -6.24
C THR A 115 -6.13 -5.41 -5.04
N GLY A 116 -6.67 -6.60 -5.18
CA GLY A 116 -6.60 -7.65 -4.16
C GLY A 116 -7.39 -7.39 -2.86
N ALA A 117 -8.10 -6.26 -2.75
CA ALA A 117 -8.91 -5.94 -1.57
C ALA A 117 -10.02 -7.00 -1.36
N ILE A 118 -10.03 -7.61 -0.17
CA ILE A 118 -11.06 -8.56 0.22
C ILE A 118 -12.38 -7.84 0.53
N GLY A 119 -13.49 -8.60 0.55
CA GLY A 119 -14.85 -8.07 0.72
C GLY A 119 -15.00 -7.03 1.84
N PRO A 120 -14.61 -7.34 3.10
CA PRO A 120 -14.74 -6.40 4.21
C PRO A 120 -13.97 -5.09 4.00
N VAL A 121 -12.73 -5.16 3.50
CA VAL A 121 -11.92 -3.96 3.20
C VAL A 121 -12.57 -3.14 2.10
N ARG A 122 -13.04 -3.78 1.03
CA ARG A 122 -13.75 -3.11 -0.05
C ARG A 122 -15.01 -2.41 0.45
N ASP A 123 -15.79 -3.05 1.32
CA ASP A 123 -17.00 -2.45 1.89
C ASP A 123 -16.69 -1.20 2.73
N LEU A 124 -15.56 -1.20 3.44
CA LEU A 124 -15.08 -0.01 4.17
C LEU A 124 -14.70 1.12 3.21
N LEU A 125 -13.98 0.82 2.12
CA LEU A 125 -13.60 1.82 1.11
C LEU A 125 -14.82 2.45 0.41
N TYR A 126 -15.90 1.68 0.19
CA TYR A 126 -17.16 2.23 -0.31
C TYR A 126 -17.85 3.13 0.71
N LYS A 127 -17.92 2.70 1.96
CA LYS A 127 -18.58 3.47 3.04
C LYS A 127 -17.87 4.79 3.34
N SER A 128 -16.56 4.85 3.14
CA SER A 128 -15.79 6.07 3.33
C SER A 128 -15.88 7.06 2.16
N GLY A 129 -16.43 6.64 1.02
CA GLY A 129 -16.41 7.43 -0.22
C GLY A 129 -15.03 7.46 -0.90
N LEU A 130 -14.05 6.69 -0.42
CA LEU A 130 -12.72 6.66 -1.03
C LEU A 130 -12.73 6.02 -2.42
N MET A 131 -13.66 5.08 -2.65
CA MET A 131 -13.86 4.45 -3.97
C MET A 131 -14.14 5.49 -5.08
N ASP A 132 -14.74 6.64 -4.76
CA ASP A 132 -15.04 7.69 -5.75
C ASP A 132 -13.79 8.53 -6.12
N ARG A 133 -12.70 8.37 -5.36
CA ARG A 133 -11.44 9.13 -5.50
C ARG A 133 -10.28 8.30 -6.05
N ILE A 134 -10.44 6.97 -6.10
CA ILE A 134 -9.45 6.03 -6.64
C ILE A 134 -9.93 5.51 -7.99
N GLY A 135 -8.98 5.15 -8.86
CA GLY A 135 -9.23 4.72 -10.23
C GLY A 135 -9.80 3.32 -10.36
#